data_AF-A0A2N9DTM8-F1
#
_entry.id   AF-A0A2N9DTM8-F1
#
_cell.length_a   1.000
_cell.length_b   1.000
_cell.length_c   1.000
_cell.angle_alpha   90.00
_cell.angle_beta   90.00
_cell.angle_gamma   90.00
#
_symmetry.space_group_name_H-M   'P 1'
#
loop_
_entity.id
_entity.type
_entity.pdbx_description
1 polymer ?
#
loop_
_entity_poly.entity_id
_entity_poly.type
_entity_poly.pdbx_seq_one_letter_code
_entity_poly.pdbx_strand_id
1 'polypeptide(L)'
;MNKKTLTKKQVLGIVAVVLGAALGITIFPILWVIVRLSHVVYLNNGVTNAILGAIIFYLLFLALAQPILGAIRRVEKAVIKQSPSFILFGSLFSLVGLLLANVISIPLYRMPIFALNTVVPILLMIALGYFGFRIGTTRLDEWRRLMQPKKRNTDILERKIDDNFRKYKILDTSVIIDGRIKEIAKTGFIEGTLMVPNFVLHELQLISDSADNLKRARGRRGLDILNEIQKDEMIAVEMYDGDFEDLTEVDSKLVKLAKLLDGIVVTNDYNLNKVCEFQNVPVLNINQLANTLKPAVLPGEAMRVTVVKTGTERQQGVAYLDDGTMIVVEDGQHYVNKPLDVIVTSALQTAAGRMIFAKPAHQQKGIKEK
;
A
#
# COMPACT_ATOMS: atom_id res chain seq x y z
N MET A 1 26.10 37.57 11.22
CA MET A 1 27.49 37.32 10.78
C MET A 1 27.46 36.26 9.68
N ASN A 2 27.46 36.66 8.41
CA ASN A 2 27.30 35.74 7.28
C ASN A 2 28.62 35.02 7.01
N LYS A 3 28.72 33.72 7.32
CA LYS A 3 29.89 32.90 6.95
C LYS A 3 29.89 32.72 5.43
N LYS A 4 30.79 33.44 4.73
CA LYS A 4 31.11 33.17 3.31
C LYS A 4 31.64 31.73 3.22
N THR A 5 30.82 30.81 2.72
CA THR A 5 31.23 29.44 2.43
C THR A 5 32.21 29.43 1.26
N LEU A 6 33.36 28.75 1.43
CA LEU A 6 34.37 28.57 0.39
C LEU A 6 33.76 27.85 -0.83
N THR A 7 34.08 28.31 -2.03
CA THR A 7 33.64 27.66 -3.28
C THR A 7 34.41 26.35 -3.53
N LYS A 8 33.80 25.37 -4.22
CA LYS A 8 34.43 24.07 -4.57
C LYS A 8 35.82 24.25 -5.25
N LYS A 9 35.98 25.31 -6.06
CA LYS A 9 37.24 25.65 -6.72
C LYS A 9 38.31 26.15 -5.73
N GLN A 10 37.92 26.95 -4.74
CA GLN A 10 38.84 27.43 -3.71
C GLN A 10 39.33 26.30 -2.80
N VAL A 11 38.43 25.39 -2.41
CA VAL A 11 38.80 24.21 -1.60
C VAL A 11 39.78 23.32 -2.35
N LEU A 12 39.50 23.00 -3.62
CA LEU A 12 40.38 22.17 -4.44
C LEU A 12 41.75 22.82 -4.69
N GLY A 13 41.78 24.14 -4.85
CA GLY A 13 43.02 24.90 -4.98
C GLY A 13 43.88 24.85 -3.72
N ILE A 14 43.28 25.01 -2.53
CA ILE A 14 43.99 24.90 -1.25
C ILE A 14 44.58 23.49 -1.10
N VAL A 15 43.81 22.45 -1.40
CA VAL A 15 44.28 21.05 -1.35
C VAL A 15 45.46 20.83 -2.31
N ALA A 16 45.40 21.36 -3.53
CA ALA A 16 46.49 21.24 -4.49
C ALA A 16 47.78 21.92 -3.99
N VAL A 17 47.69 23.09 -3.38
CA VAL A 17 48.85 23.79 -2.80
C VAL A 17 49.47 23.00 -1.64
N VAL A 18 48.65 22.47 -0.74
CA VAL A 18 49.12 21.68 0.41
C VAL A 18 49.76 20.36 -0.03
N LEU A 19 49.13 19.63 -0.96
CA LEU A 19 49.70 18.42 -1.55
C LEU A 19 51.00 18.73 -2.30
N GLY A 20 51.04 19.82 -3.06
CA GLY A 20 52.22 20.27 -3.77
C GLY A 20 53.38 20.59 -2.84
N ALA A 21 53.13 21.27 -1.72
CA ALA A 21 54.13 21.54 -0.71
C ALA A 21 54.67 20.25 -0.08
N ALA A 22 53.79 19.32 0.31
CA ALA A 22 54.17 18.05 0.92
C ALA A 22 54.99 17.18 -0.06
N LEU A 23 54.52 17.03 -1.29
CA LEU A 23 55.22 16.29 -2.33
C LEU A 23 56.54 16.96 -2.70
N GLY A 24 56.57 18.30 -2.74
CA GLY A 24 57.78 19.08 -2.96
C GLY A 24 58.87 18.77 -1.94
N ILE A 25 58.54 18.74 -0.65
CA ILE A 25 59.48 18.37 0.42
C ILE A 25 60.04 16.97 0.22
N THR A 26 59.23 16.02 -0.25
CA THR A 26 59.67 14.61 -0.41
C THR A 26 60.42 14.33 -1.72
N ILE A 27 60.03 14.96 -2.83
CA ILE A 27 60.51 14.62 -4.18
C ILE A 27 61.70 15.49 -4.57
N PHE A 28 61.70 16.78 -4.24
CA PHE A 28 62.78 17.69 -4.67
C PHE A 28 64.17 17.32 -4.12
N PRO A 29 64.36 16.85 -2.88
CA PRO A 29 65.68 16.41 -2.42
C PRO A 29 66.27 15.29 -3.29
N ILE A 30 65.44 14.33 -3.70
CA ILE A 30 65.84 13.24 -4.61
C ILE A 30 66.20 13.81 -5.99
N LEU A 31 65.40 14.75 -6.49
CA LEU A 31 65.61 15.40 -7.78
C LEU A 31 66.90 16.24 -7.80
N TRP A 32 67.20 16.98 -6.73
CA TRP A 32 68.44 17.75 -6.60
C TRP A 32 69.69 16.87 -6.54
N VAL A 33 69.59 15.67 -5.98
CA VAL A 33 70.68 14.67 -6.01
C VAL A 33 70.92 14.17 -7.44
N ILE A 34 69.86 13.85 -8.19
CA ILE A 34 69.96 13.39 -9.58
C ILE A 34 70.58 14.47 -10.48
N VAL A 35 70.21 15.74 -10.27
CA VAL A 35 70.68 16.90 -11.06
C VAL A 35 72.01 17.46 -10.54
N ARG A 36 72.63 16.85 -9.50
CA ARG A 36 73.88 17.28 -8.86
C ARG A 36 73.86 18.71 -8.27
N LEU A 37 72.68 19.17 -7.86
CA LEU A 37 72.49 20.48 -7.21
C LEU A 37 72.29 20.38 -5.69
N SER A 38 72.51 19.19 -5.10
CA SER A 38 72.33 18.91 -3.67
C SER A 38 73.18 19.79 -2.75
N HIS A 39 74.30 20.32 -3.23
CA HIS A 39 75.23 21.17 -2.47
C HIS A 39 74.76 22.63 -2.31
N VAL A 40 73.73 23.07 -3.05
CA VAL A 40 73.21 24.44 -2.94
C VAL A 40 72.24 24.52 -1.76
N VAL A 41 72.75 24.97 -0.60
CA VAL A 41 72.02 25.03 0.67
C VAL A 41 70.71 25.85 0.58
N TYR A 42 70.69 26.90 -0.25
CA TYR A 42 69.49 27.71 -0.46
C TYR A 42 68.38 27.02 -1.25
N LEU A 43 68.74 26.08 -2.15
CA LEU A 43 67.78 25.32 -2.96
C LEU A 43 67.32 24.06 -2.23
N ASN A 44 68.25 23.33 -1.61
CA ASN A 44 67.96 22.09 -0.91
C ASN A 44 67.55 22.33 0.55
N ASN A 45 66.56 23.20 0.75
CA ASN A 45 65.95 23.46 2.05
C ASN A 45 64.47 23.04 1.99
N GLY A 46 63.95 22.43 3.05
CA GLY A 46 62.55 22.03 3.15
C GLY A 46 61.57 23.17 2.87
N VAL A 47 61.90 24.41 3.25
CA VAL A 47 61.07 25.59 2.96
C VAL A 47 61.04 25.91 1.45
N THR A 48 62.21 25.95 0.81
CA THR A 48 62.32 26.23 -0.63
C THR A 48 61.63 25.14 -1.46
N ASN A 49 61.83 23.87 -1.09
CA ASN A 49 61.19 22.72 -1.74
C ASN A 49 59.66 22.74 -1.58
N ALA A 50 59.15 23.14 -0.42
CA ALA A 50 57.72 23.31 -0.18
C ALA A 50 57.13 24.43 -1.05
N ILE A 51 57.80 25.59 -1.13
CA ILE A 51 57.34 26.74 -1.93
C ILE A 51 57.35 26.39 -3.43
N LEU A 52 58.42 25.78 -3.93
CA LEU A 52 58.51 25.35 -5.33
C LEU A 52 57.41 24.32 -5.66
N GLY A 53 57.20 23.34 -4.79
CA GLY A 53 56.15 22.33 -4.96
C GLY A 53 54.74 22.92 -4.95
N ALA A 54 54.48 23.85 -4.03
CA ALA A 54 53.23 24.59 -3.94
C ALA A 54 52.94 25.39 -5.22
N ILE A 55 53.94 26.12 -5.74
CA ILE A 55 53.81 26.93 -6.96
C ILE A 55 53.51 26.04 -8.17
N ILE A 56 54.27 24.94 -8.34
CA ILE A 56 54.10 24.03 -9.48
C ILE A 56 52.72 23.37 -9.45
N PHE A 57 52.28 22.86 -8.30
CA PHE A 57 50.95 22.26 -8.18
C PHE A 57 49.82 23.28 -8.31
N TYR A 58 50.03 24.53 -7.90
CA TYR A 58 49.05 25.59 -8.11
C TYR A 58 48.88 25.91 -9.61
N LEU A 59 49.98 26.01 -10.36
CA LEU A 59 49.94 26.21 -11.81
C LEU A 59 49.28 25.01 -12.53
N LEU A 60 49.62 23.79 -12.11
CA LEU A 60 49.00 22.57 -12.62
C LEU A 60 47.49 22.51 -12.30
N PHE A 61 47.11 22.95 -11.10
CA PHE A 61 45.71 23.08 -10.71
C PHE A 61 44.95 24.08 -11.58
N LEU A 62 45.55 25.22 -11.94
CA LEU A 62 44.89 26.19 -12.82
C LEU A 62 44.54 25.59 -14.19
N ALA A 63 45.43 24.76 -14.75
CA ALA A 63 45.20 24.05 -16.00
C ALA A 63 44.13 22.95 -15.89
N LEU A 64 44.14 22.19 -14.78
CA LEU A 64 43.26 21.03 -14.59
C LEU A 64 41.94 21.33 -13.83
N ALA A 65 41.76 22.55 -13.30
CA ALA A 65 40.62 22.88 -12.47
C ALA A 65 39.28 22.68 -13.21
N GLN A 66 39.21 23.09 -14.47
CA GLN A 66 37.97 22.99 -15.26
C GLN A 66 37.56 21.53 -15.56
N PRO A 67 38.43 20.65 -16.09
CA PRO A 67 38.06 19.26 -16.32
C PRO A 67 37.74 18.52 -15.02
N ILE A 68 38.47 18.79 -13.92
CA ILE A 68 38.19 18.18 -12.61
C ILE A 68 36.81 18.61 -12.09
N LEU A 69 36.49 19.91 -12.12
CA LEU A 69 35.18 20.39 -11.70
C LEU A 69 34.06 19.84 -12.59
N GLY A 70 34.31 19.69 -13.89
CA GLY A 70 33.39 19.04 -14.83
C GLY A 70 33.14 17.56 -14.48
N ALA A 71 34.20 16.81 -14.17
CA ALA A 71 34.11 15.42 -13.75
C ALA A 71 33.34 15.27 -12.43
N ILE A 72 33.64 16.11 -11.43
CA ILE A 72 32.92 16.13 -10.14
C ILE A 72 31.43 16.38 -10.37
N ARG A 73 31.05 17.35 -11.21
CA ARG A 73 29.63 17.61 -11.52
C ARG A 73 28.95 16.43 -12.22
N ARG A 74 29.65 15.70 -13.09
CA ARG A 74 29.11 14.49 -13.74
C ARG A 74 28.86 13.38 -12.72
N VAL A 75 29.82 13.15 -11.83
CA VAL A 75 29.68 12.17 -10.74
C VAL A 75 28.55 12.58 -9.80
N GLU A 76 28.49 13.84 -9.37
CA GLU A 76 27.44 14.37 -8.50
C GLU A 76 26.05 14.18 -9.13
N LYS A 77 25.89 14.53 -10.42
CA LYS A 77 24.64 14.29 -11.15
C LYS A 77 24.30 12.80 -11.29
N ALA A 78 25.30 11.94 -11.51
CA ALA A 78 25.09 10.50 -11.60
C ALA A 78 24.68 9.90 -10.25
N VAL A 79 25.29 10.34 -9.16
CA VAL A 79 24.99 9.91 -7.79
C VAL A 79 23.61 10.38 -7.35
N ILE A 80 23.25 11.64 -7.61
CA ILE A 80 21.93 12.19 -7.24
C ILE A 80 20.77 11.47 -7.96
N LYS A 81 21.01 10.98 -9.19
CA LYS A 81 19.99 10.22 -9.94
C LYS A 81 19.75 8.81 -9.39
N GLN A 82 20.62 8.29 -8.53
CA GLN A 82 20.49 6.95 -7.97
C GLN A 82 19.76 6.98 -6.64
N SER A 83 19.10 5.88 -6.29
CA SER A 83 18.43 5.76 -4.98
C SER A 83 19.48 5.72 -3.85
N PRO A 84 19.18 6.26 -2.65
CA PRO A 84 20.08 6.16 -1.50
C PRO A 84 20.47 4.72 -1.16
N SER A 85 19.50 3.79 -1.30
CA SER A 85 19.72 2.36 -1.12
C SER A 85 20.72 1.78 -2.13
N PHE A 86 20.66 2.20 -3.40
CA PHE A 86 21.62 1.78 -4.42
C PHE A 86 23.06 2.12 -4.03
N ILE A 87 23.27 3.34 -3.54
CA ILE A 87 24.60 3.81 -3.10
C ILE A 87 25.05 3.07 -1.85
N LEU A 88 24.16 2.90 -0.87
CA LEU A 88 24.49 2.25 0.40
C LEU A 88 24.82 0.76 0.21
N PHE A 89 23.96 0.00 -0.46
CA PHE A 89 24.19 -1.43 -0.67
C PHE A 89 25.31 -1.69 -1.67
N GLY A 90 25.42 -0.88 -2.74
CA GLY A 90 26.52 -0.97 -3.68
C GLY A 90 27.88 -0.73 -3.03
N SER A 91 27.99 0.30 -2.17
CA SER A 91 29.25 0.56 -1.44
C SER A 91 29.55 -0.50 -0.39
N LEU A 92 28.54 -0.95 0.38
CA LEU A 92 28.72 -1.95 1.42
C LEU A 92 29.19 -3.30 0.85
N PHE A 93 28.55 -3.79 -0.20
CA PHE A 93 28.94 -5.06 -0.81
C PHE A 93 30.25 -4.96 -1.59
N SER A 94 30.55 -3.81 -2.20
CA SER A 94 31.87 -3.56 -2.80
C SER A 94 32.98 -3.61 -1.74
N LEU A 95 32.75 -3.02 -0.56
CA LEU A 95 33.68 -3.09 0.56
C LEU A 95 33.90 -4.53 1.03
N VAL A 96 32.83 -5.31 1.19
CA VAL A 96 32.92 -6.73 1.55
C VAL A 96 33.69 -7.51 0.46
N GLY A 97 33.43 -7.25 -0.81
CA GLY A 97 34.16 -7.87 -1.93
C GLY A 97 35.65 -7.54 -1.92
N LEU A 98 36.03 -6.28 -1.66
CA LEU A 98 37.43 -5.87 -1.53
C LEU A 98 38.12 -6.50 -0.32
N LEU A 99 37.41 -6.63 0.82
CA LEU A 99 37.95 -7.31 2.00
C LEU A 99 38.21 -8.79 1.71
N LEU A 100 37.26 -9.48 1.06
CA LEU A 100 37.43 -10.87 0.63
C LEU A 100 38.60 -11.01 -0.36
N ALA A 101 38.72 -10.11 -1.33
CA ALA A 101 39.82 -10.09 -2.28
C ALA A 101 41.18 -9.99 -1.58
N ASN A 102 41.28 -9.12 -0.58
CA ASN A 102 42.49 -8.93 0.20
C ASN A 102 42.84 -10.20 0.99
N VAL A 103 41.86 -10.83 1.65
CA VAL A 103 42.06 -12.08 2.39
C VAL A 103 42.55 -13.21 1.47
N ILE A 104 41.94 -13.36 0.30
CA ILE A 104 42.36 -14.35 -0.71
C ILE A 104 43.77 -14.05 -1.23
N SER A 105 44.18 -12.77 -1.24
CA SER A 105 45.48 -12.35 -1.74
C SER A 105 46.63 -12.53 -0.74
N ILE A 106 46.36 -12.79 0.55
CA ILE A 106 47.40 -13.02 1.57
C ILE A 106 48.46 -14.05 1.16
N PRO A 107 48.12 -15.27 0.69
CA PRO A 107 49.11 -16.23 0.22
C PRO A 107 49.84 -15.76 -1.05
N LEU A 108 49.16 -14.99 -1.91
CA LEU A 108 49.71 -14.49 -3.16
C LEU A 108 50.80 -13.42 -2.91
N TYR A 109 50.62 -12.56 -1.92
CA TYR A 109 51.61 -11.56 -1.52
C TYR A 109 52.93 -12.14 -1.02
N ARG A 110 52.95 -13.43 -0.65
CA ARG A 110 54.18 -14.13 -0.22
C ARG A 110 54.90 -14.82 -1.37
N MET A 111 54.34 -14.82 -2.57
CA MET A 111 54.96 -15.43 -3.74
C MET A 111 56.08 -14.52 -4.28
N PRO A 112 57.23 -15.09 -4.69
CA PRO A 112 58.36 -14.31 -5.22
C PRO A 112 58.15 -13.81 -6.65
N ILE A 113 57.08 -14.25 -7.34
CA ILE A 113 56.79 -13.89 -8.73
C ILE A 113 55.97 -12.60 -8.75
N PHE A 114 56.50 -11.52 -9.36
CA PHE A 114 55.85 -10.20 -9.45
C PHE A 114 54.41 -10.26 -9.98
N ALA A 115 54.16 -11.09 -10.99
CA ALA A 115 52.82 -11.28 -11.55
C ALA A 115 51.84 -11.83 -10.51
N LEU A 116 52.25 -12.81 -9.71
CA LEU A 116 51.40 -13.42 -8.68
C LEU A 116 51.29 -12.57 -7.42
N ASN A 117 52.34 -11.83 -7.06
CA ASN A 117 52.36 -11.01 -5.85
C ASN A 117 51.61 -9.69 -6.04
N THR A 118 51.76 -9.05 -7.20
CA THR A 118 51.26 -7.69 -7.41
C THR A 118 50.09 -7.68 -8.39
N VAL A 119 50.25 -8.29 -9.56
CA VAL A 119 49.26 -8.16 -10.64
C VAL A 119 47.99 -8.94 -10.32
N VAL A 120 48.09 -10.20 -9.90
CA VAL A 120 46.93 -11.04 -9.60
C VAL A 120 46.09 -10.47 -8.45
N PRO A 121 46.67 -10.01 -7.31
CA PRO A 121 45.89 -9.38 -6.25
C PRO A 121 45.16 -8.11 -6.68
N ILE A 122 45.78 -7.27 -7.51
CA ILE A 122 45.10 -6.07 -8.05
C ILE A 122 43.91 -6.48 -8.93
N LEU A 123 44.09 -7.49 -9.80
CA LEU A 123 43.01 -8.02 -10.62
C LEU A 123 41.88 -8.61 -9.78
N LEU A 124 42.22 -9.35 -8.72
CA LEU A 124 41.25 -9.90 -7.78
C LEU A 124 40.46 -8.80 -7.05
N MET A 125 41.13 -7.74 -6.59
CA MET A 125 40.47 -6.60 -5.96
C MET A 125 39.49 -5.90 -6.90
N ILE A 126 39.88 -5.66 -8.16
CA ILE A 126 39.01 -5.06 -9.16
C ILE A 126 37.81 -5.98 -9.45
N ALA A 127 38.06 -7.26 -9.68
CA ALA A 127 37.02 -8.22 -10.01
C ALA A 127 36.01 -8.38 -8.86
N LEU A 128 36.49 -8.69 -7.64
CA LEU A 128 35.62 -8.94 -6.49
C LEU A 128 34.95 -7.66 -5.98
N GLY A 129 35.59 -6.49 -6.06
CA GLY A 129 34.94 -5.21 -5.79
C GLY A 129 33.78 -4.94 -6.75
N TYR A 130 33.99 -5.19 -8.05
CA TYR A 130 32.93 -5.08 -9.05
C TYR A 130 31.80 -6.09 -8.84
N PHE A 131 32.11 -7.35 -8.56
CA PHE A 131 31.12 -8.37 -8.26
C PHE A 131 30.31 -8.03 -7.01
N GLY A 132 30.96 -7.58 -5.95
CA GLY A 132 30.31 -7.10 -4.74
C GLY A 132 29.33 -5.98 -5.05
N PHE A 133 29.79 -4.94 -5.77
CA PHE A 133 28.92 -3.85 -6.21
C PHE A 133 27.71 -4.35 -7.03
N ARG A 134 27.94 -5.26 -7.98
CA ARG A 134 26.87 -5.80 -8.83
C ARG A 134 25.85 -6.61 -8.04
N ILE A 135 26.28 -7.41 -7.07
CA ILE A 135 25.39 -8.18 -6.20
C ILE A 135 24.57 -7.25 -5.30
N GLY A 136 25.22 -6.27 -4.67
CA GLY A 136 24.56 -5.30 -3.80
C GLY A 136 23.50 -4.46 -4.53
N THR A 137 23.70 -4.19 -5.83
CA THR A 137 22.79 -3.36 -6.64
C THR A 137 21.74 -4.15 -7.42
N THR A 138 21.92 -5.45 -7.67
CA THR A 138 20.94 -6.24 -8.46
C THR A 138 19.69 -6.61 -7.64
N ARG A 139 19.82 -6.79 -6.32
CA ARG A 139 18.72 -7.26 -5.45
C ARG A 139 18.41 -6.31 -4.30
N LEU A 140 18.29 -5.01 -4.61
CA LEU A 140 18.14 -3.95 -3.61
C LEU A 140 16.91 -4.15 -2.70
N ASP A 141 15.80 -4.64 -3.25
CA ASP A 141 14.57 -4.83 -2.47
C ASP A 141 14.68 -6.00 -1.48
N GLU A 142 15.39 -7.07 -1.83
CA GLU A 142 15.65 -8.19 -0.93
C GLU A 142 16.56 -7.75 0.24
N TRP A 143 17.64 -7.03 -0.06
CA TRP A 143 18.56 -6.51 0.97
C TRP A 143 17.87 -5.53 1.92
N ARG A 144 16.98 -4.68 1.38
CA ARG A 144 16.18 -3.74 2.18
C ARG A 144 15.24 -4.48 3.12
N ARG A 145 14.63 -5.59 2.69
CA ARG A 145 13.76 -6.42 3.54
C ARG A 145 14.53 -7.12 4.68
N LEU A 146 15.78 -7.50 4.44
CA LEU A 146 16.64 -8.14 5.45
C LEU A 146 17.17 -7.15 6.51
N MET A 147 17.44 -5.90 6.12
CA MET A 147 17.93 -4.86 7.04
C MET A 147 16.82 -4.09 7.76
N GLN A 148 15.54 -4.34 7.46
CA GLN A 148 14.46 -3.82 8.28
C GLN A 148 14.50 -4.54 9.64
N PRO A 149 14.80 -3.83 10.74
CA PRO A 149 14.73 -4.44 12.06
C PRO A 149 13.29 -4.91 12.25
N LYS A 150 13.13 -6.20 12.54
CA LYS A 150 11.84 -6.76 12.94
C LYS A 150 11.48 -6.10 14.27
N LYS A 151 10.82 -4.94 14.21
CA LYS A 151 10.39 -4.15 15.35
C LYS A 151 9.43 -5.04 16.15
N ARG A 152 9.99 -5.69 17.17
CA ARG A 152 9.25 -6.29 18.25
C ARG A 152 9.02 -5.17 19.24
N ASN A 153 7.90 -4.46 19.08
CA ASN A 153 7.10 -3.87 20.18
C ASN A 153 5.94 -3.02 19.65
N THR A 154 4.74 -3.46 20.03
CA THR A 154 3.60 -2.64 20.51
C THR A 154 3.17 -1.46 19.65
N ASP A 155 2.65 -1.77 18.47
CA ASP A 155 1.38 -1.20 18.00
C ASP A 155 0.68 -2.33 17.23
N ILE A 156 -0.39 -2.83 17.84
CA ILE A 156 -1.16 -3.97 17.35
C ILE A 156 -2.08 -3.41 16.24
N LEU A 157 -1.89 -3.90 15.00
CA LEU A 157 -2.76 -3.76 13.81
C LEU A 157 -2.35 -2.80 12.68
N GLU A 158 -1.06 -2.67 12.34
CA GLU A 158 -0.73 -2.51 10.91
C GLU A 158 -0.58 -3.90 10.29
N ARG A 159 -1.74 -4.53 10.09
CA ARG A 159 -1.89 -5.67 9.17
C ARG A 159 -1.24 -5.20 7.86
N LYS A 160 -0.32 -6.00 7.30
CA LYS A 160 0.04 -5.88 5.88
C LYS A 160 -1.27 -5.66 5.13
N ILE A 161 -1.39 -4.52 4.45
CA ILE A 161 -2.46 -4.28 3.48
C ILE A 161 -2.33 -5.47 2.52
N ASP A 162 -3.18 -6.46 2.75
CA ASP A 162 -3.34 -7.62 1.88
C ASP A 162 -3.81 -7.07 0.52
N ASP A 163 -3.58 -7.77 -0.58
CA ASP A 163 -4.07 -7.33 -1.90
C ASP A 163 -5.61 -7.12 -1.92
N ASN A 164 -6.32 -7.61 -0.88
CA ASN A 164 -7.75 -7.45 -0.68
C ASN A 164 -8.18 -6.23 0.16
N PHE A 165 -7.26 -5.52 0.84
CA PHE A 165 -7.63 -4.34 1.61
C PHE A 165 -7.69 -3.10 0.73
N ARG A 166 -8.90 -2.67 0.39
CA ARG A 166 -9.15 -1.39 -0.28
C ARG A 166 -9.51 -0.33 0.75
N LYS A 167 -8.66 0.70 0.92
CA LYS A 167 -8.83 1.75 1.93
C LYS A 167 -10.19 2.47 1.82
N TYR A 168 -10.63 2.77 0.59
CA TYR A 168 -11.78 3.66 0.36
C TYR A 168 -13.06 2.90 0.05
N LYS A 169 -14.13 3.22 0.78
CA LYS A 169 -15.50 2.76 0.55
C LYS A 169 -16.33 3.94 0.07
N ILE A 170 -16.52 4.03 -1.25
CA ILE A 170 -17.13 5.18 -1.92
C ILE A 170 -18.64 5.05 -1.83
N LEU A 171 -19.30 6.01 -1.17
CA LEU A 171 -20.73 5.97 -0.91
C LEU A 171 -21.53 6.54 -2.09
N ASP A 172 -22.58 5.83 -2.48
CA ASP A 172 -23.62 6.28 -3.38
C ASP A 172 -24.78 6.95 -2.60
N THR A 173 -25.51 7.85 -3.26
CA THR A 173 -26.73 8.52 -2.79
C THR A 173 -27.74 7.54 -2.22
N SER A 174 -27.95 6.39 -2.89
CA SER A 174 -28.93 5.38 -2.48
C SER A 174 -28.64 4.76 -1.10
N VAL A 175 -27.36 4.59 -0.76
CA VAL A 175 -26.90 4.02 0.51
C VAL A 175 -27.00 5.02 1.64
N ILE A 176 -26.69 6.28 1.33
CA ILE A 176 -26.76 7.38 2.28
C ILE A 176 -28.21 7.60 2.73
N ILE A 177 -29.17 7.64 1.79
CA ILE A 177 -30.60 7.83 2.08
C ILE A 177 -31.16 6.69 2.94
N ASP A 178 -30.77 5.45 2.65
CA ASP A 178 -31.18 4.27 3.42
C ASP A 178 -30.71 4.36 4.89
N GLY A 179 -29.44 4.72 5.09
CA GLY A 179 -28.88 5.06 6.40
C GLY A 179 -28.35 3.90 7.23
N ARG A 180 -28.62 2.64 6.83
CA ARG A 180 -28.06 1.48 7.55
C ARG A 180 -26.54 1.43 7.50
N ILE A 181 -25.92 2.11 6.53
CA ILE A 181 -24.45 2.24 6.42
C ILE A 181 -23.81 2.78 7.71
N LYS A 182 -24.47 3.74 8.39
CA LYS A 182 -23.99 4.30 9.65
C LYS A 182 -23.87 3.22 10.73
N GLU A 183 -24.94 2.47 10.94
CA GLU A 183 -24.96 1.41 11.96
C GLU A 183 -23.99 0.28 11.61
N ILE A 184 -23.93 -0.13 10.33
CA ILE A 184 -23.00 -1.17 9.87
C ILE A 184 -21.55 -0.73 10.09
N ALA A 185 -21.21 0.53 9.78
CA ALA A 185 -19.88 1.08 10.01
C ALA A 185 -19.51 1.07 11.51
N LYS A 186 -20.44 1.44 12.41
CA LYS A 186 -20.23 1.40 13.87
C LYS A 186 -19.92 0.01 14.40
N THR A 187 -20.49 -1.04 13.79
CA THR A 187 -20.19 -2.43 14.20
C THR A 187 -18.77 -2.87 13.86
N GLY A 188 -18.03 -2.12 13.04
CA GLY A 188 -16.72 -2.48 12.53
C GLY A 188 -16.75 -3.48 11.36
N PHE A 189 -17.94 -3.80 10.82
CA PHE A 189 -18.08 -4.70 9.67
C PHE A 189 -17.58 -4.08 8.36
N ILE A 190 -17.61 -2.74 8.27
CA ILE A 190 -17.03 -1.99 7.17
C ILE A 190 -15.74 -1.34 7.66
N GLU A 191 -14.62 -1.84 7.16
CA GLU A 191 -13.29 -1.31 7.41
C GLU A 191 -12.91 -0.18 6.46
N GLY A 192 -11.88 0.60 6.82
CA GLY A 192 -11.35 1.68 5.99
C GLY A 192 -12.09 3.00 6.18
N THR A 193 -11.99 3.88 5.17
CA THR A 193 -12.55 5.22 5.20
C THR A 193 -13.78 5.29 4.29
N LEU A 194 -14.91 5.76 4.82
CA LEU A 194 -16.08 6.11 4.02
C LEU A 194 -15.77 7.37 3.21
N MET A 195 -15.78 7.25 1.89
CA MET A 195 -15.52 8.37 0.99
C MET A 195 -16.83 8.90 0.41
N VAL A 196 -17.07 10.20 0.58
CA VAL A 196 -18.26 10.88 0.08
C VAL A 196 -17.84 11.89 -0.99
N PRO A 197 -18.12 11.63 -2.28
CA PRO A 197 -17.80 12.57 -3.34
C PRO A 197 -18.72 13.80 -3.34
N ASN A 198 -18.19 14.96 -3.73
CA ASN A 198 -19.00 16.18 -3.81
C ASN A 198 -20.18 16.05 -4.79
N PHE A 199 -20.03 15.32 -5.90
CA PHE A 199 -21.13 15.11 -6.84
C PHE A 199 -22.30 14.30 -6.24
N VAL A 200 -22.04 13.42 -5.27
CA VAL A 200 -23.08 12.70 -4.50
C VAL A 200 -23.78 13.65 -3.52
N LEU A 201 -23.02 14.53 -2.87
CA LEU A 201 -23.58 15.57 -2.01
C LEU A 201 -24.49 16.52 -2.81
N HIS A 202 -24.07 16.92 -4.00
CA HIS A 202 -24.88 17.74 -4.90
C HIS A 202 -26.15 17.02 -5.36
N GLU A 203 -26.09 15.73 -5.66
CA GLU A 203 -27.27 14.95 -5.99
C GLU A 203 -28.27 14.89 -4.81
N LEU A 204 -27.78 14.66 -3.59
CA LEU A 204 -28.62 14.70 -2.38
C LEU A 204 -29.29 16.07 -2.18
N GLN A 205 -28.57 17.16 -2.43
CA GLN A 205 -29.12 18.53 -2.39
C GLN A 205 -30.24 18.70 -3.42
N LEU A 206 -30.03 18.30 -4.67
CA LEU A 206 -31.04 18.35 -5.73
C LEU A 206 -32.29 17.52 -5.38
N ILE A 207 -32.11 16.34 -4.78
CA ILE A 207 -33.22 15.53 -4.28
C ILE A 207 -33.94 16.23 -3.12
N SER A 208 -33.20 16.90 -2.24
CA SER A 208 -33.74 17.64 -1.08
C SER A 208 -34.46 18.94 -1.46
N ASP A 209 -34.25 19.44 -2.67
CA ASP A 209 -34.95 20.61 -3.25
C ASP A 209 -36.10 20.21 -4.19
N SER A 210 -36.38 18.90 -4.32
CA SER A 210 -37.41 18.40 -5.23
C SER A 210 -38.82 18.90 -4.88
N ALA A 211 -39.63 19.18 -5.90
CA ALA A 211 -41.05 19.50 -5.75
C ALA A 211 -41.87 18.31 -5.19
N ASP A 212 -41.38 17.08 -5.34
CA ASP A 212 -42.00 15.88 -4.76
C ASP A 212 -41.67 15.77 -3.27
N ASN A 213 -42.71 15.78 -2.43
CA ASN A 213 -42.59 15.70 -0.97
C ASN A 213 -41.82 14.45 -0.49
N LEU A 214 -42.01 13.30 -1.13
CA LEU A 214 -41.34 12.05 -0.75
C LEU A 214 -39.86 12.08 -1.11
N LYS A 215 -39.52 12.55 -2.31
CA LYS A 215 -38.11 12.75 -2.73
C LYS A 215 -37.42 13.76 -1.81
N ARG A 216 -38.08 14.89 -1.53
CA ARG A 216 -37.58 15.91 -0.61
C ARG A 216 -37.27 15.37 0.78
N ALA A 217 -38.19 14.58 1.35
CA ALA A 217 -37.99 13.95 2.64
C ALA A 217 -36.81 12.97 2.66
N ARG A 218 -36.63 12.20 1.57
CA ARG A 218 -35.49 11.29 1.40
C ARG A 218 -34.16 12.04 1.28
N GLY A 219 -34.11 13.11 0.49
CA GLY A 219 -32.89 13.93 0.33
C GLY A 219 -32.45 14.56 1.65
N ARG A 220 -33.39 15.17 2.39
CA ARG A 220 -33.11 15.72 3.73
C ARG A 220 -32.60 14.66 4.70
N ARG A 221 -33.27 13.50 4.74
CA ARG A 221 -32.82 12.35 5.55
C ARG A 221 -31.39 11.93 5.19
N GLY A 222 -31.04 11.88 3.90
CA GLY A 222 -29.68 11.55 3.47
C GLY A 222 -28.63 12.57 3.96
N LEU A 223 -28.94 13.86 3.88
CA LEU A 223 -28.08 14.93 4.41
C LEU A 223 -27.93 14.86 5.94
N ASP A 224 -29.01 14.56 6.66
CA ASP A 224 -28.99 14.36 8.11
C ASP A 224 -28.08 13.19 8.49
N ILE A 225 -28.20 12.06 7.79
CA ILE A 225 -27.37 10.86 8.01
C ILE A 225 -25.88 11.16 7.72
N LEU A 226 -25.56 11.89 6.66
CA LEU A 226 -24.17 12.29 6.38
C LEU A 226 -23.59 13.14 7.51
N ASN A 227 -24.36 14.10 8.02
CA ASN A 227 -23.95 14.94 9.14
C ASN A 227 -23.75 14.14 10.43
N GLU A 228 -24.59 13.12 10.67
CA GLU A 228 -24.40 12.18 11.78
C GLU A 228 -23.14 11.34 11.61
N ILE A 229 -22.91 10.78 10.40
CA ILE A 229 -21.72 9.99 10.07
C ILE A 229 -20.44 10.81 10.24
N GLN A 230 -20.45 12.08 9.82
CA GLN A 230 -19.29 12.98 9.92
C GLN A 230 -18.95 13.39 11.36
N LYS A 231 -19.96 13.44 12.25
CA LYS A 231 -19.77 13.77 13.67
C LYS A 231 -19.39 12.57 14.53
N ASP A 232 -19.46 11.36 13.99
CA ASP A 232 -19.19 10.15 14.73
C ASP A 232 -17.69 9.82 14.75
N GLU A 233 -17.06 9.92 15.91
CA GLU A 233 -15.62 9.66 16.07
C GLU A 233 -15.22 8.21 15.77
N MET A 234 -16.16 7.26 15.78
CA MET A 234 -15.87 5.86 15.45
C MET A 234 -15.81 5.60 13.94
N ILE A 235 -16.32 6.52 13.12
CA ILE A 235 -16.42 6.35 11.66
C ILE A 235 -15.42 7.27 10.97
N ALA A 236 -14.46 6.70 10.24
CA ALA A 236 -13.56 7.48 9.41
C ALA A 236 -14.26 7.92 8.13
N VAL A 237 -14.37 9.23 7.90
CA VAL A 237 -15.05 9.83 6.74
C VAL A 237 -14.12 10.83 6.06
N GLU A 238 -14.00 10.73 4.73
CA GLU A 238 -13.26 11.69 3.89
C GLU A 238 -14.17 12.20 2.77
N MET A 239 -14.15 13.52 2.52
CA MET A 239 -14.82 14.12 1.36
C MET A 239 -13.87 14.09 0.15
N TYR A 240 -14.42 13.84 -1.04
CA TYR A 240 -13.65 13.90 -2.29
C TYR A 240 -14.11 15.07 -3.15
N ASP A 241 -13.19 16.01 -3.40
CA ASP A 241 -13.46 17.27 -4.09
C ASP A 241 -13.38 17.20 -5.62
N GLY A 242 -12.85 16.12 -6.18
CA GLY A 242 -12.71 15.99 -7.64
C GLY A 242 -14.04 15.73 -8.34
N ASP A 243 -14.12 16.16 -9.60
CA ASP A 243 -15.20 15.82 -10.52
C ASP A 243 -14.63 15.39 -11.89
N PHE A 244 -15.45 14.70 -12.69
CA PHE A 244 -15.10 14.21 -14.02
C PHE A 244 -15.94 14.94 -15.06
N GLU A 245 -15.36 15.97 -15.70
CA GLU A 245 -16.04 16.80 -16.70
C GLU A 245 -16.54 15.99 -17.92
N ASP A 246 -15.85 14.90 -18.27
CA ASP A 246 -16.21 14.01 -19.37
C ASP A 246 -17.42 13.11 -19.07
N LEU A 247 -17.90 13.07 -17.82
CA LEU A 247 -18.98 12.18 -17.38
C LEU A 247 -20.14 13.01 -16.82
N THR A 248 -21.36 12.75 -17.31
CA THR A 248 -22.57 13.42 -16.83
C THR A 248 -23.24 12.64 -15.71
N GLU A 249 -23.29 11.32 -15.83
CA GLU A 249 -24.00 10.43 -14.90
C GLU A 249 -23.18 10.18 -13.62
N VAL A 250 -23.85 10.31 -12.47
CA VAL A 250 -23.26 10.07 -11.13
C VAL A 250 -22.70 8.65 -11.02
N ASP A 251 -23.45 7.65 -11.52
CA ASP A 251 -23.05 6.24 -11.55
C ASP A 251 -21.71 6.04 -12.26
N SER A 252 -21.53 6.67 -13.42
CA SER A 252 -20.29 6.60 -14.19
C SER A 252 -19.12 7.27 -13.44
N LYS A 253 -19.38 8.39 -12.76
CA LYS A 253 -18.39 9.07 -11.91
C LYS A 253 -17.96 8.19 -10.73
N LEU A 254 -18.89 7.50 -10.06
CA LEU A 254 -18.61 6.57 -8.96
C LEU A 254 -17.69 5.43 -9.40
N VAL A 255 -18.01 4.79 -10.53
CA VAL A 255 -17.19 3.68 -11.09
C VAL A 255 -15.80 4.18 -11.46
N LYS A 256 -15.69 5.37 -12.08
CA LYS A 256 -14.41 5.96 -12.45
C LYS A 256 -13.56 6.30 -11.22
N LEU A 257 -14.17 6.88 -10.19
CA LEU A 257 -13.52 7.21 -8.93
C LEU A 257 -12.99 5.96 -8.23
N ALA A 258 -13.78 4.89 -8.20
CA ALA A 258 -13.38 3.62 -7.62
C ALA A 258 -12.16 3.01 -8.31
N LYS A 259 -12.07 3.12 -9.64
CA LYS A 259 -10.86 2.68 -10.38
C LYS A 259 -9.64 3.55 -10.09
N LEU A 260 -9.83 4.86 -9.94
CA LEU A 260 -8.74 5.81 -9.70
C LEU A 260 -8.13 5.64 -8.31
N LEU A 261 -8.98 5.45 -7.30
CA LEU A 261 -8.56 5.34 -5.90
C LEU A 261 -8.40 3.90 -5.42
N ASP A 262 -8.60 2.93 -6.31
CA ASP A 262 -8.61 1.51 -5.97
C ASP A 262 -9.58 1.22 -4.81
N GLY A 263 -10.78 1.77 -4.94
CA GLY A 263 -11.84 1.77 -3.92
C GLY A 263 -12.94 0.74 -4.21
N ILE A 264 -13.85 0.62 -3.25
CA ILE A 264 -15.06 -0.21 -3.35
C ILE A 264 -16.28 0.70 -3.41
N VAL A 265 -17.18 0.47 -4.36
CA VAL A 265 -18.45 1.20 -4.44
C VAL A 265 -19.43 0.60 -3.44
N VAL A 266 -20.08 1.43 -2.61
CA VAL A 266 -21.14 1.01 -1.69
C VAL A 266 -22.45 1.56 -2.22
N THR A 267 -23.34 0.68 -2.70
CA THR A 267 -24.63 1.07 -3.32
C THR A 267 -25.76 0.13 -2.91
N ASN A 268 -27.00 0.63 -2.98
CA ASN A 268 -28.21 -0.19 -2.88
C ASN A 268 -28.86 -0.42 -4.25
N ASP A 269 -28.37 0.24 -5.30
CA ASP A 269 -28.87 0.11 -6.65
C ASP A 269 -28.37 -1.19 -7.30
N TYR A 270 -29.30 -1.96 -7.85
CA TYR A 270 -29.01 -3.21 -8.54
C TYR A 270 -28.32 -3.01 -9.90
N ASN A 271 -28.66 -1.93 -10.62
CA ASN A 271 -28.08 -1.61 -11.91
C ASN A 271 -26.63 -1.14 -11.76
N LEU A 272 -26.36 -0.24 -10.82
CA LEU A 272 -24.99 0.19 -10.52
C LEU A 272 -24.11 -0.99 -10.08
N ASN A 273 -24.66 -1.94 -9.32
CA ASN A 273 -23.98 -3.19 -8.96
C ASN A 273 -23.53 -3.97 -10.21
N LYS A 274 -24.42 -4.16 -11.19
CA LYS A 274 -24.09 -4.86 -12.45
C LYS A 274 -23.06 -4.11 -13.29
N VAL A 275 -23.11 -2.79 -13.32
CA VAL A 275 -22.12 -1.96 -14.01
C VAL A 275 -20.75 -2.11 -13.35
N CYS A 276 -20.67 -2.08 -12.01
CA CYS A 276 -19.45 -2.30 -11.25
C CYS A 276 -18.84 -3.68 -11.55
N GLU A 277 -19.64 -4.75 -11.51
CA GLU A 277 -19.21 -6.12 -11.84
C GLU A 277 -18.59 -6.18 -13.25
N PHE A 278 -19.29 -5.64 -14.25
CA PHE A 278 -18.80 -5.63 -15.64
C PHE A 278 -17.49 -4.84 -15.81
N GLN A 279 -17.32 -3.78 -15.01
CA GLN A 279 -16.16 -2.91 -15.03
C GLN A 279 -15.01 -3.37 -14.12
N ASN A 280 -15.14 -4.56 -13.50
CA ASN A 280 -14.21 -5.12 -12.52
C ASN A 280 -13.94 -4.18 -11.33
N VAL A 281 -14.98 -3.48 -10.87
CA VAL A 281 -14.95 -2.65 -9.67
C VAL A 281 -15.62 -3.41 -8.52
N PRO A 282 -14.93 -3.62 -7.38
CA PRO A 282 -15.54 -4.24 -6.21
C PRO A 282 -16.73 -3.41 -5.70
N VAL A 283 -17.77 -4.09 -5.26
CA VAL A 283 -19.03 -3.47 -4.84
C VAL A 283 -19.57 -4.12 -3.57
N LEU A 284 -20.03 -3.30 -2.64
CA LEU A 284 -20.74 -3.71 -1.43
C LEU A 284 -22.18 -3.26 -1.53
N ASN A 285 -23.09 -4.23 -1.60
CA ASN A 285 -24.52 -3.96 -1.63
C ASN A 285 -25.16 -4.23 -0.26
N ILE A 286 -25.68 -3.19 0.40
CA ILE A 286 -26.24 -3.30 1.76
C ILE A 286 -27.55 -4.11 1.75
N ASN A 287 -28.37 -4.00 0.70
CA ASN A 287 -29.55 -4.84 0.54
C ASN A 287 -29.18 -6.32 0.43
N GLN A 288 -28.12 -6.65 -0.31
CA GLN A 288 -27.62 -8.02 -0.42
C GLN A 288 -27.07 -8.53 0.92
N LEU A 289 -26.31 -7.69 1.64
CA LEU A 289 -25.83 -8.02 2.99
C LEU A 289 -27.00 -8.33 3.93
N ALA A 290 -28.00 -7.45 4.01
CA ALA A 290 -29.17 -7.65 4.86
C ALA A 290 -29.94 -8.93 4.53
N ASN A 291 -30.12 -9.25 3.25
CA ASN A 291 -30.76 -10.51 2.85
C ASN A 291 -29.94 -11.74 3.22
N THR A 292 -28.61 -11.64 3.17
CA THR A 292 -27.69 -12.74 3.53
C THR A 292 -27.66 -13.00 5.03
N LEU A 293 -27.89 -11.96 5.84
CA LEU A 293 -27.95 -12.06 7.30
C LEU A 293 -29.28 -12.61 7.84
N LYS A 294 -30.28 -12.88 6.98
CA LYS A 294 -31.53 -13.52 7.41
C LYS A 294 -31.23 -14.90 7.99
N PRO A 295 -31.77 -15.25 9.18
CA PRO A 295 -31.53 -16.56 9.79
C PRO A 295 -31.76 -17.72 8.82
N ALA A 296 -30.82 -18.67 8.84
CA ALA A 296 -30.98 -19.94 8.13
C ALA A 296 -31.89 -20.83 8.97
N VAL A 297 -33.04 -21.21 8.40
CA VAL A 297 -33.93 -22.20 9.02
C VAL A 297 -33.41 -23.58 8.62
N LEU A 298 -32.99 -24.38 9.60
CA LEU A 298 -32.37 -25.68 9.35
C LEU A 298 -33.39 -26.82 9.43
N PRO A 299 -33.25 -27.90 8.63
CA PRO A 299 -33.99 -29.14 8.88
C PRO A 299 -33.81 -29.62 10.32
N GLY A 300 -34.90 -29.97 10.99
CA GLY A 300 -34.96 -30.38 12.39
C GLY A 300 -35.18 -29.25 13.38
N GLU A 301 -35.14 -27.99 12.96
CA GLU A 301 -35.45 -26.85 13.82
C GLU A 301 -36.96 -26.78 14.11
N ALA A 302 -37.31 -26.60 15.39
CA ALA A 302 -38.69 -26.43 15.82
C ALA A 302 -39.05 -24.94 15.79
N MET A 303 -40.19 -24.60 15.20
CA MET A 303 -40.68 -23.23 15.11
C MET A 303 -42.19 -23.17 15.29
N ARG A 304 -42.68 -22.05 15.80
CA ARG A 304 -44.11 -21.82 15.99
C ARG A 304 -44.64 -20.95 14.86
N VAL A 305 -45.65 -21.45 14.15
CA VAL A 305 -46.22 -20.77 12.98
C VAL A 305 -47.74 -20.69 13.11
N THR A 306 -48.35 -19.66 12.54
CA THR A 306 -49.81 -19.58 12.40
C THR A 306 -50.18 -19.96 10.97
N VAL A 307 -50.97 -21.02 10.80
CA VAL A 307 -51.40 -21.43 9.46
C VAL A 307 -52.45 -20.42 8.98
N VAL A 308 -52.16 -19.73 7.88
CA VAL A 308 -52.99 -18.63 7.37
C VAL A 308 -54.03 -19.15 6.38
N LYS A 309 -53.68 -20.13 5.56
CA LYS A 309 -54.56 -20.71 4.54
C LYS A 309 -54.24 -22.17 4.25
N THR A 310 -55.14 -22.85 3.56
CA THR A 310 -54.89 -24.19 2.99
C THR A 310 -53.86 -24.12 1.86
N GLY A 311 -52.99 -25.12 1.78
CA GLY A 311 -52.01 -25.29 0.72
C GLY A 311 -52.63 -25.81 -0.58
N THR A 312 -51.80 -25.82 -1.62
CA THR A 312 -52.19 -26.28 -2.96
C THR A 312 -52.35 -27.79 -3.05
N GLU A 313 -51.56 -28.57 -2.31
CA GLU A 313 -51.71 -30.03 -2.25
C GLU A 313 -52.62 -30.47 -1.09
N ARG A 314 -53.13 -31.70 -1.18
CA ARG A 314 -53.99 -32.29 -0.15
C ARG A 314 -53.28 -32.26 1.21
N GLN A 315 -54.03 -31.91 2.25
CA GLN A 315 -53.58 -31.84 3.64
C GLN A 315 -52.55 -30.75 3.97
N GLN A 316 -52.09 -29.94 3.02
CA GLN A 316 -51.14 -28.86 3.34
C GLN A 316 -51.81 -27.63 3.95
N GLY A 317 -51.09 -26.95 4.83
CA GLY A 317 -51.34 -25.58 5.26
C GLY A 317 -50.19 -24.67 4.84
N VAL A 318 -50.47 -23.38 4.70
CA VAL A 318 -49.45 -22.36 4.40
C VAL A 318 -49.41 -21.35 5.53
N ALA A 319 -48.22 -21.15 6.08
CA ALA A 319 -47.88 -20.07 6.98
C ALA A 319 -46.84 -19.15 6.34
N TYR A 320 -46.65 -17.97 6.91
CA TYR A 320 -45.60 -17.04 6.48
C TYR A 320 -44.80 -16.63 7.72
N LEU A 321 -43.48 -16.52 7.55
CA LEU A 321 -42.64 -15.82 8.52
C LEU A 321 -42.85 -14.31 8.41
N ASP A 322 -42.40 -13.58 9.43
CA ASP A 322 -42.42 -12.11 9.47
C ASP A 322 -41.66 -11.48 8.29
N ASP A 323 -40.69 -12.19 7.72
CA ASP A 323 -39.90 -11.76 6.57
C ASP A 323 -40.54 -12.11 5.20
N GLY A 324 -41.74 -12.71 5.21
CA GLY A 324 -42.48 -13.13 4.02
C GLY A 324 -42.13 -14.53 3.49
N THR A 325 -41.18 -15.24 4.12
CA THR A 325 -40.84 -16.62 3.72
C THR A 325 -42.07 -17.54 3.84
N MET A 326 -42.40 -18.25 2.78
CA MET A 326 -43.53 -19.18 2.78
C MET A 326 -43.15 -20.49 3.46
N ILE A 327 -43.97 -20.91 4.43
CA ILE A 327 -43.85 -22.19 5.12
C ILE A 327 -45.02 -23.08 4.71
N VAL A 328 -44.72 -24.19 4.05
CA VAL A 328 -45.67 -25.25 3.72
C VAL A 328 -45.64 -26.29 4.83
N VAL A 329 -46.74 -26.39 5.56
CA VAL A 329 -46.91 -27.33 6.67
C VAL A 329 -47.70 -28.53 6.18
N GLU A 330 -47.09 -29.72 6.17
CA GLU A 330 -47.81 -30.99 5.94
C GLU A 330 -48.86 -31.20 7.04
N ASP A 331 -50.03 -31.75 6.70
CA ASP A 331 -51.19 -31.85 7.60
C ASP A 331 -51.66 -30.52 8.24
N GLY A 332 -51.19 -29.39 7.72
CA GLY A 332 -51.51 -28.05 8.19
C GLY A 332 -52.94 -27.60 7.91
N GLN A 333 -53.67 -28.25 6.99
CA GLN A 333 -55.04 -27.84 6.60
C GLN A 333 -56.01 -27.82 7.80
N HIS A 334 -55.77 -28.66 8.81
CA HIS A 334 -56.63 -28.79 9.99
C HIS A 334 -56.37 -27.71 11.05
N TYR A 335 -55.34 -26.91 10.85
CA TYR A 335 -54.85 -25.92 11.81
C TYR A 335 -54.95 -24.47 11.27
N VAL A 336 -55.75 -24.23 10.24
CA VAL A 336 -55.99 -22.89 9.68
C VAL A 336 -56.50 -21.93 10.77
N ASN A 337 -55.91 -20.74 10.80
CA ASN A 337 -56.09 -19.69 11.80
C ASN A 337 -55.68 -20.08 13.23
N LYS A 338 -54.87 -21.13 13.40
CA LYS A 338 -54.35 -21.56 14.70
C LYS A 338 -52.81 -21.53 14.72
N PRO A 339 -52.20 -21.16 15.86
CA PRO A 339 -50.78 -21.35 16.07
C PRO A 339 -50.48 -22.85 16.22
N LEU A 340 -49.44 -23.31 15.55
CA LEU A 340 -49.00 -24.70 15.50
C LEU A 340 -47.48 -24.76 15.63
N ASP A 341 -46.99 -25.64 16.50
CA ASP A 341 -45.57 -25.96 16.58
C ASP A 341 -45.22 -26.96 15.49
N VAL A 342 -44.28 -26.60 14.63
CA VAL A 342 -43.84 -27.38 13.47
C VAL A 342 -42.33 -27.61 13.52
N ILE A 343 -41.89 -28.70 12.92
CA ILE A 343 -40.49 -29.06 12.77
C ILE A 343 -40.16 -29.00 11.29
N VAL A 344 -39.12 -28.25 10.96
CA VAL A 344 -38.69 -28.04 9.58
C VAL A 344 -38.16 -29.34 9.02
N THR A 345 -38.66 -29.76 7.86
CA THR A 345 -38.22 -30.98 7.18
C THR A 345 -37.22 -30.68 6.08
N SER A 346 -37.45 -29.62 5.32
CA SER A 346 -36.54 -29.17 4.27
C SER A 346 -36.77 -27.69 3.97
N ALA A 347 -35.79 -27.05 3.34
CA ALA A 347 -35.94 -25.70 2.79
C ALA A 347 -35.49 -25.72 1.33
N LEU A 348 -36.31 -25.17 0.44
CA LEU A 348 -36.03 -25.03 -0.99
C LEU A 348 -35.96 -23.55 -1.36
N GLN A 349 -34.98 -23.22 -2.21
CA GLN A 349 -34.92 -21.90 -2.84
C GLN A 349 -35.73 -21.95 -4.14
N THR A 350 -36.65 -21.02 -4.34
CA THR A 350 -37.46 -20.88 -5.55
C THR A 350 -37.27 -19.51 -6.20
N ALA A 351 -37.78 -19.33 -7.42
CA ALA A 351 -37.71 -18.05 -8.13
C ALA A 351 -38.43 -16.89 -7.40
N ALA A 352 -39.43 -17.19 -6.57
CA ALA A 352 -40.17 -16.21 -5.79
C ALA A 352 -39.59 -15.98 -4.37
N GLY A 353 -38.50 -16.67 -4.02
CA GLY A 353 -37.88 -16.61 -2.70
C GLY A 353 -37.71 -17.98 -2.06
N ARG A 354 -37.49 -17.98 -0.75
CA ARG A 354 -37.28 -19.19 0.05
C ARG A 354 -38.62 -19.83 0.43
N MET A 355 -38.73 -21.14 0.30
CA MET A 355 -39.87 -21.94 0.74
C MET A 355 -39.39 -22.96 1.77
N ILE A 356 -40.06 -23.04 2.91
CA ILE A 356 -39.73 -23.98 3.99
C ILE A 356 -40.83 -25.02 4.05
N PHE A 357 -40.46 -26.30 4.13
CA PHE A 357 -41.38 -27.39 4.39
C PHE A 357 -41.24 -27.81 5.85
N ALA A 358 -42.38 -28.04 6.50
CA ALA A 358 -42.41 -28.43 7.89
C ALA A 358 -43.52 -29.45 8.15
N LYS A 359 -43.38 -30.22 9.22
CA LYS A 359 -44.39 -31.15 9.73
C LYS A 359 -44.79 -30.75 11.14
N PRO A 360 -46.01 -31.03 11.60
CA PRO A 360 -46.42 -30.75 12.97
C PRO A 360 -45.52 -31.48 13.98
N ALA A 361 -45.04 -30.80 15.02
CA ALA A 361 -44.08 -31.36 15.99
C ALA A 361 -44.60 -32.62 16.71
N HIS A 362 -45.92 -32.78 16.81
CA HIS A 362 -46.54 -33.95 17.41
C HIS A 362 -46.44 -35.22 16.55
N GLN A 363 -46.17 -35.12 15.25
CA GLN A 363 -45.99 -36.29 14.38
C GLN A 363 -44.62 -36.96 14.52
N GLN A 364 -43.59 -36.26 15.02
CA GLN A 364 -42.27 -36.84 15.25
C GLN A 364 -42.15 -37.59 16.58
N LYS A 365 -43.07 -37.37 17.52
CA LYS A 365 -43.17 -38.22 18.72
C LYS A 365 -43.75 -39.57 18.31
N GLY A 366 -42.88 -40.46 17.85
CA GLY A 366 -43.18 -41.88 17.75
C GLY A 366 -43.87 -42.33 19.03
N ILE A 367 -44.96 -43.08 18.85
CA ILE A 367 -45.74 -43.71 19.91
C ILE A 367 -44.75 -44.28 20.94
N LYS A 368 -44.68 -43.67 22.13
CA LYS A 368 -44.03 -44.34 23.26
C LYS A 368 -44.90 -45.56 23.55
N GLU A 369 -44.41 -46.73 23.14
CA GLU A 369 -44.97 -48.02 23.51
C GLU A 369 -45.18 -48.04 25.03
N LYS A 370 -46.40 -48.43 25.42
CA LYS A 370 -46.84 -48.56 26.80
C LYS A 370 -46.17 -49.73 27.49
#